data_AF-A0A940RF07-F1
#
_entry.id   AF-A0A940RF07-F1
#
_cell.length_a   1.000
_cell.length_b   1.000
_cell.length_c   1.000
_cell.angle_alpha   90.00
_cell.angle_beta   90.00
_cell.angle_gamma   90.00
#
_symmetry.space_group_name_H-M   'P 1'
#
loop_
_entity.id
_entity.type
_entity.pdbx_description
1 polymer ?
#
loop_
_entity_poly.entity_id
_entity_poly.type
_entity_poly.pdbx_seq_one_letter_code
_entity_poly.pdbx_strand_id
1 'polypeptide(L)'
;MRKLLLPIFVIALLPVTAVFSQTFSSFKSSGTYDQFVPVVFSTNNISMITLMRQDIHADRTWLAHGIVNITAIGFGWGSGGNGVRVDNFSNAVETDQNTGRKTGFVGRVVGDWSLNNVVVFLRGGTTYATNAAIVRNDGYFQDIAQMQSFSPVAFTDPAYGLPKGTFYADLDLNPVSAVFSAVSNGNVGIGLSNPQNKLDVKGKMHAQEVKVDMTGWSDYVLKKDYKRPSLEA
;
A
#
# COMPACT_ATOMS: atom_id res chain seq x y z
N MET A 1 -66.62 -45.80 -22.25
CA MET A 1 -65.32 -45.32 -22.79
C MET A 1 -64.77 -44.23 -21.87
N ARG A 2 -63.80 -44.53 -21.00
CA ARG A 2 -63.06 -43.52 -20.21
C ARG A 2 -61.66 -43.39 -20.81
N LYS A 3 -61.33 -42.23 -21.37
CA LYS A 3 -59.96 -41.93 -21.85
C LYS A 3 -59.14 -41.45 -20.65
N LEU A 4 -58.07 -42.18 -20.32
CA LEU A 4 -57.07 -41.73 -19.35
C LEU A 4 -56.23 -40.61 -20.01
N LEU A 5 -56.19 -39.44 -19.39
CA LEU A 5 -55.23 -38.38 -19.71
C LEU A 5 -53.93 -38.65 -18.93
N LEU A 6 -52.82 -38.88 -19.63
CA LEU A 6 -51.49 -38.96 -19.03
C LEU A 6 -50.98 -37.53 -18.77
N PRO A 7 -50.50 -37.17 -17.56
CA PRO A 7 -49.88 -35.88 -17.33
C PRO A 7 -48.44 -35.89 -17.87
N ILE A 8 -48.13 -34.94 -18.77
CA ILE A 8 -46.76 -34.67 -19.21
C ILE A 8 -46.08 -33.86 -18.11
N PHE A 9 -45.10 -34.44 -17.42
CA PHE A 9 -44.23 -33.73 -16.50
C PHE A 9 -43.15 -33.00 -17.31
N VAL A 10 -43.25 -31.67 -17.40
CA VAL A 10 -42.18 -30.84 -17.95
C VAL A 10 -41.15 -30.63 -16.84
N ILE A 11 -40.00 -31.31 -16.94
CA ILE A 11 -38.86 -31.07 -16.07
C ILE A 11 -38.19 -29.78 -16.54
N ALA A 12 -38.37 -28.69 -15.79
CA ALA A 12 -37.66 -27.45 -16.04
C ALA A 12 -36.18 -27.64 -15.67
N LEU A 13 -35.29 -27.60 -16.67
CA LEU A 13 -33.85 -27.58 -16.45
C LEU A 13 -33.46 -26.15 -16.03
N LEU A 14 -33.26 -25.93 -14.73
CA LEU A 14 -32.74 -24.66 -14.23
C LEU A 14 -31.25 -24.54 -14.61
N PRO A 15 -30.80 -23.43 -15.23
CA PRO A 15 -29.38 -23.22 -15.48
C PRO A 15 -28.67 -22.99 -14.14
N VAL A 16 -27.84 -23.95 -13.73
CA VAL A 16 -26.90 -23.77 -12.60
C VAL A 16 -25.71 -22.98 -13.13
N THR A 17 -25.64 -21.69 -12.81
CA THR A 17 -24.42 -20.92 -13.04
C THR A 17 -23.48 -21.12 -11.85
N ALA A 18 -22.26 -21.60 -12.12
CA ALA A 18 -21.22 -21.64 -11.10
C ALA A 18 -20.80 -20.20 -10.77
N VAL A 19 -21.03 -19.78 -9.53
CA VAL A 19 -20.49 -18.53 -9.00
C VAL A 19 -19.11 -18.83 -8.43
N PHE A 20 -18.07 -18.34 -9.07
CA PHE A 20 -16.71 -18.41 -8.53
C PHE A 20 -16.56 -17.33 -7.45
N SER A 21 -16.43 -17.76 -6.18
CA SER A 21 -16.04 -16.84 -5.10
C SER A 21 -14.55 -16.54 -5.19
N GLN A 22 -14.16 -15.28 -5.01
CA GLN A 22 -12.75 -14.93 -4.85
C GLN A 22 -12.24 -15.57 -3.56
N THR A 23 -11.34 -16.55 -3.69
CA THR A 23 -10.83 -17.29 -2.53
C THR A 23 -9.56 -16.62 -2.03
N PHE A 24 -9.54 -16.26 -0.74
CA PHE A 24 -8.33 -15.83 -0.07
C PHE A 24 -7.56 -17.03 0.47
N SER A 25 -6.26 -17.08 0.19
CA SER A 25 -5.32 -18.05 0.76
C SER A 25 -4.48 -17.38 1.85
N SER A 26 -4.10 -18.15 2.86
CA SER A 26 -3.20 -17.67 3.92
C SER A 26 -1.77 -18.14 3.67
N PHE A 27 -0.80 -17.27 3.94
CA PHE A 27 0.63 -17.61 3.88
C PHE A 27 1.41 -16.82 4.94
N LYS A 28 2.56 -17.36 5.34
CA LYS A 28 3.50 -16.69 6.25
C LYS A 28 4.70 -16.21 5.44
N SER A 29 5.00 -14.91 5.48
CA SER A 29 6.20 -14.37 4.84
C SER A 29 7.47 -15.01 5.43
N SER A 30 8.50 -15.16 4.60
CA SER A 30 9.83 -15.62 5.04
C SER A 30 10.52 -14.61 5.97
N GLY A 31 11.73 -14.94 6.43
CA GLY A 31 12.57 -14.05 7.24
C GLY A 31 11.99 -13.77 8.64
N THR A 32 12.43 -12.65 9.23
CA THR A 32 12.15 -12.27 10.62
C THR A 32 11.38 -10.95 10.72
N TYR A 33 10.76 -10.70 11.87
CA TYR A 33 9.85 -9.57 12.05
C TYR A 33 10.52 -8.19 11.96
N ASP A 34 11.84 -8.14 12.11
CA ASP A 34 12.69 -6.96 12.02
C ASP A 34 13.16 -6.67 10.58
N GLN A 35 12.58 -7.38 9.60
CA GLN A 35 12.90 -7.23 8.19
C GLN A 35 11.67 -6.95 7.34
N PHE A 36 11.89 -6.24 6.24
CA PHE A 36 11.06 -6.36 5.05
C PHE A 36 11.66 -7.42 4.13
N VAL A 37 10.85 -8.38 3.68
CA VAL A 37 11.24 -9.48 2.80
C VAL A 37 10.48 -9.41 1.48
N PRO A 38 11.13 -9.63 0.33
CA PRO A 38 10.45 -9.68 -0.95
C PRO A 38 9.58 -10.94 -1.06
N VAL A 39 8.32 -10.74 -1.44
CA VAL A 39 7.37 -11.79 -1.81
C VAL A 39 6.86 -11.49 -3.21
N VAL A 40 6.87 -12.50 -4.08
CA VAL A 40 6.57 -12.33 -5.50
C VAL A 40 5.17 -12.83 -5.77
N PHE A 41 4.34 -11.95 -6.34
CA PHE A 41 2.96 -12.24 -6.71
C PHE A 41 2.82 -12.22 -8.22
N SER A 42 2.04 -13.15 -8.77
CA SER A 42 1.70 -13.14 -10.18
C SER A 42 0.60 -12.12 -10.44
N THR A 43 0.72 -11.31 -11.50
CA THR A 43 -0.37 -10.45 -11.99
C THR A 43 -1.05 -11.06 -13.21
N ASN A 44 -0.83 -12.35 -13.49
CA ASN A 44 -1.52 -13.03 -14.59
C ASN A 44 -3.01 -13.16 -14.26
N ASN A 45 -3.87 -12.57 -15.11
CA ASN A 45 -5.33 -12.59 -14.99
C ASN A 45 -5.90 -11.91 -13.73
N ILE A 46 -5.08 -11.16 -12.98
CA ILE A 46 -5.55 -10.31 -11.88
C ILE A 46 -4.97 -8.90 -12.02
N SER A 47 -5.81 -7.90 -11.81
CA SER A 47 -5.38 -6.49 -11.83
C SER A 47 -5.12 -5.93 -10.43
N MET A 48 -5.57 -6.62 -9.38
CA MET A 48 -5.45 -6.16 -7.99
C MET A 48 -5.09 -7.32 -7.05
N ILE A 49 -3.96 -7.15 -6.37
CA ILE A 49 -3.52 -7.98 -5.26
C ILE A 49 -4.02 -7.35 -3.96
N THR A 50 -4.80 -8.10 -3.19
CA THR A 50 -5.19 -7.72 -1.84
C THR A 50 -4.35 -8.49 -0.84
N LEU A 51 -3.80 -7.78 0.12
CA LEU A 51 -3.09 -8.32 1.27
C LEU A 51 -3.78 -7.83 2.53
N MET A 52 -4.13 -8.75 3.42
CA MET A 52 -4.85 -8.40 4.64
C MET A 52 -4.35 -9.17 5.84
N ARG A 53 -4.46 -8.52 7.00
CA ARG A 53 -4.19 -9.09 8.31
C ARG A 53 -5.23 -8.59 9.30
N GLN A 54 -6.16 -9.47 9.65
CA GLN A 54 -7.31 -9.13 10.50
C GLN A 54 -6.91 -9.01 11.97
N ASP A 55 -6.08 -9.93 12.46
CA ASP A 55 -5.66 -9.96 13.86
C ASP A 55 -4.25 -9.40 14.03
N ILE A 56 -4.12 -8.35 14.83
CA ILE A 56 -2.83 -7.75 15.18
C ILE A 56 -2.00 -8.66 16.10
N HIS A 57 -2.65 -9.59 16.80
CA HIS A 57 -2.04 -10.50 17.78
C HIS A 57 -1.55 -11.83 17.20
N ALA A 58 -1.92 -12.15 15.96
CA ALA A 58 -1.30 -13.25 15.23
C ALA A 58 0.24 -13.08 15.19
N ASP A 59 1.00 -14.18 15.12
CA ASP A 59 2.48 -14.20 14.93
C ASP A 59 3.33 -13.25 15.81
N ARG A 60 3.00 -13.05 17.10
CA ARG A 60 3.72 -12.20 18.09
C ARG A 60 3.33 -10.72 18.07
N THR A 61 2.08 -10.47 18.51
CA THR A 61 1.51 -9.24 19.10
C THR A 61 2.05 -7.87 18.66
N TRP A 62 1.18 -7.06 18.04
CA TRP A 62 1.38 -5.65 17.63
C TRP A 62 2.19 -5.40 16.35
N LEU A 63 2.66 -6.43 15.65
CA LEU A 63 3.55 -6.25 14.49
C LEU A 63 2.87 -5.71 13.22
N ALA A 64 1.64 -6.12 12.91
CA ALA A 64 0.96 -5.74 11.68
C ALA A 64 -0.57 -5.86 11.77
N HIS A 65 -1.33 -4.97 11.11
CA HIS A 65 -2.79 -5.09 10.98
C HIS A 65 -3.27 -4.26 9.79
N GLY A 66 -4.41 -4.64 9.20
CA GLY A 66 -5.11 -3.85 8.19
C GLY A 66 -5.07 -4.49 6.82
N ILE A 67 -5.25 -3.66 5.79
CA ILE A 67 -5.41 -4.09 4.41
C ILE A 67 -4.57 -3.23 3.48
N VAL A 68 -4.02 -3.85 2.45
CA VAL A 68 -3.36 -3.17 1.33
C VAL A 68 -3.90 -3.73 0.03
N ASN A 69 -4.27 -2.83 -0.87
CA ASN A 69 -4.59 -3.18 -2.24
C ASN A 69 -3.48 -2.66 -3.16
N ILE A 70 -3.00 -3.52 -4.03
CA ILE A 70 -1.93 -3.23 -4.99
C ILE A 70 -2.50 -3.49 -6.37
N THR A 71 -2.76 -2.41 -7.10
CA THR A 71 -3.15 -2.48 -8.50
C THR A 71 -1.89 -2.38 -9.34
N ALA A 72 -1.55 -3.46 -10.02
CA ALA A 72 -0.31 -3.54 -10.78
C ALA A 72 -0.40 -4.62 -11.84
N ILE A 73 0.37 -4.43 -12.90
CA ILE A 73 0.68 -5.44 -13.91
C ILE A 73 2.20 -5.45 -14.01
N GLY A 74 2.86 -6.61 -14.14
CA GLY A 74 4.31 -6.63 -14.34
C GLY A 74 4.73 -6.06 -15.70
N PHE A 75 6.04 -6.04 -15.98
CA PHE A 75 6.61 -5.19 -17.03
C PHE A 75 6.42 -5.68 -18.47
N GLY A 76 6.09 -6.95 -18.74
CA GLY A 76 5.84 -7.49 -20.10
C GLY A 76 6.65 -6.86 -21.25
N TRP A 77 7.77 -7.49 -21.68
CA TRP A 77 8.75 -6.90 -22.60
C TRP A 77 8.16 -6.08 -23.77
N GLY A 78 8.60 -4.82 -23.90
CA GLY A 78 8.11 -3.88 -24.91
C GLY A 78 6.92 -3.01 -24.50
N SER A 79 6.36 -3.19 -23.29
CA SER A 79 5.21 -2.40 -22.83
C SER A 79 5.54 -0.96 -22.41
N GLY A 80 6.81 -0.63 -22.19
CA GLY A 80 7.23 0.64 -21.58
C GLY A 80 7.00 0.72 -20.06
N GLY A 81 6.54 -0.38 -19.45
CA GLY A 81 6.22 -0.49 -18.02
C GLY A 81 4.74 -0.22 -17.73
N ASN A 82 4.18 -1.00 -16.79
CA ASN A 82 2.85 -0.77 -16.25
C ASN A 82 2.97 -0.07 -14.89
N GLY A 83 2.06 0.87 -14.61
CA GLY A 83 2.06 1.58 -13.33
C GLY A 83 1.68 0.67 -12.17
N VAL A 84 2.40 0.79 -11.06
CA VAL A 84 1.99 0.23 -9.77
C VAL A 84 1.25 1.32 -9.00
N ARG A 85 0.11 0.97 -8.41
CA ARG A 85 -0.60 1.79 -7.43
C ARG A 85 -0.81 0.98 -6.17
N VAL A 86 -0.56 1.60 -5.02
CA VAL A 86 -0.73 0.98 -3.70
C VAL A 86 -1.68 1.84 -2.87
N ASP A 87 -2.79 1.25 -2.44
CA ASP A 87 -3.69 1.83 -1.45
C ASP A 87 -3.39 1.17 -0.09
N ASN A 88 -2.52 1.80 0.70
CA ASN A 88 -2.03 1.26 1.97
C ASN A 88 -2.87 1.75 3.17
N PHE A 89 -3.71 0.85 3.70
CA PHE A 89 -4.45 1.04 4.96
C PHE A 89 -3.95 0.09 6.05
N SER A 90 -2.64 -0.21 6.05
CA SER A 90 -2.01 -1.08 7.02
C SER A 90 -1.24 -0.34 8.09
N ASN A 91 -1.25 -0.88 9.30
CA ASN A 91 -0.41 -0.48 10.41
C ASN A 91 0.63 -1.57 10.70
N ALA A 92 1.84 -1.17 11.04
CA ALA A 92 2.88 -2.04 11.56
C ALA A 92 3.72 -1.29 12.59
N VAL A 93 4.15 -2.01 13.63
CA VAL A 93 4.94 -1.43 14.72
C VAL A 93 6.27 -2.15 14.80
N GLU A 94 7.37 -1.40 14.85
CA GLU A 94 8.73 -1.95 14.81
C GLU A 94 8.96 -3.09 15.80
N THR A 95 8.40 -2.98 17.01
CA THR A 95 8.50 -4.01 18.05
C THR A 95 7.17 -4.75 18.28
N ASP A 96 7.27 -5.92 18.91
CA ASP A 96 6.13 -6.75 19.36
C ASP A 96 5.44 -6.23 20.64
N GLN A 97 5.88 -5.08 21.16
CA GLN A 97 5.32 -4.43 22.36
C GLN A 97 4.57 -3.13 22.03
N ASN A 98 4.18 -2.91 20.76
CA ASN A 98 3.57 -1.66 20.30
C ASN A 98 4.46 -0.41 20.55
N THR A 99 5.78 -0.59 20.56
CA THR A 99 6.77 0.48 20.74
C THR A 99 7.64 0.67 19.48
N GLY A 100 8.27 1.82 19.33
CA GLY A 100 9.12 2.14 18.18
C GLY A 100 8.35 2.75 17.00
N ARG A 101 8.96 2.70 15.81
CA ARG A 101 8.41 3.32 14.60
C ARG A 101 7.07 2.68 14.19
N LYS A 102 6.09 3.51 13.86
CA LYS A 102 4.81 3.09 13.28
C LYS A 102 4.78 3.40 11.78
N THR A 103 4.55 2.38 10.96
CA THR A 103 4.43 2.49 9.50
C THR A 103 3.36 1.52 8.98
N GLY A 104 3.38 1.13 7.71
CA GLY A 104 2.59 0.02 7.17
C GLY A 104 3.35 -1.31 7.16
N PHE A 105 2.65 -2.44 7.03
CA PHE A 105 3.30 -3.75 6.92
C PHE A 105 3.87 -4.02 5.52
N VAL A 106 3.59 -3.14 4.57
CA VAL A 106 4.12 -3.16 3.19
C VAL A 106 5.28 -2.18 3.09
N GLY A 107 6.42 -2.72 2.68
CA GLY A 107 7.62 -2.01 2.30
C GLY A 107 7.50 -1.46 0.88
N ARG A 108 8.59 -1.51 0.11
CA ARG A 108 8.63 -1.17 -1.32
C ARG A 108 7.77 -2.12 -2.17
N VAL A 109 7.24 -1.62 -3.29
CA VAL A 109 6.53 -2.45 -4.29
C VAL A 109 7.11 -2.17 -5.67
N VAL A 110 7.51 -3.22 -6.39
CA VAL A 110 8.23 -3.10 -7.66
C VAL A 110 7.66 -4.09 -8.68
N GLY A 111 7.46 -3.65 -9.92
CA GLY A 111 7.18 -4.57 -11.03
C GLY A 111 8.44 -5.37 -11.42
N ASP A 112 8.26 -6.66 -11.68
CA ASP A 112 9.30 -7.50 -12.29
C ASP A 112 9.55 -7.05 -13.74
N TRP A 113 10.81 -6.80 -14.11
CA TRP A 113 11.21 -6.30 -15.43
C TRP A 113 11.18 -7.35 -16.53
N SER A 114 11.12 -8.63 -16.15
CA SER A 114 11.20 -9.74 -17.09
C SER A 114 9.90 -10.51 -17.22
N LEU A 115 9.08 -10.53 -16.16
CA LEU A 115 7.81 -11.26 -16.13
C LEU A 115 6.65 -10.35 -15.68
N ASN A 116 5.42 -10.81 -15.89
CA ASN A 116 4.21 -10.13 -15.39
C ASN A 116 3.97 -10.42 -13.90
N ASN A 117 5.00 -10.18 -13.08
CA ASN A 117 4.93 -10.35 -11.63
C ASN A 117 5.18 -9.01 -10.94
N VAL A 118 4.82 -8.97 -9.65
CA VAL A 118 5.10 -7.84 -8.76
C VAL A 118 5.78 -8.36 -7.52
N VAL A 119 6.87 -7.70 -7.15
CA VAL A 119 7.61 -7.93 -5.91
C VAL A 119 7.08 -6.98 -4.85
N VAL A 120 6.53 -7.53 -3.79
CA VAL A 120 6.02 -6.78 -2.64
C VAL A 120 6.89 -7.09 -1.45
N PHE A 121 7.51 -6.06 -0.88
CA PHE A 121 8.24 -6.22 0.37
C PHE A 121 7.25 -6.27 1.53
N LEU A 122 7.18 -7.40 2.23
CA LEU A 122 6.29 -7.60 3.37
C LEU A 122 7.11 -7.71 4.64
N ARG A 123 6.50 -7.40 5.78
CA ARG A 123 7.14 -7.69 7.07
C ARG A 123 7.44 -9.19 7.17
N GLY A 124 8.67 -9.55 7.53
CA GLY A 124 9.07 -10.95 7.62
C GLY A 124 8.41 -11.69 8.78
N GLY A 125 8.36 -13.02 8.68
CA GLY A 125 7.80 -13.91 9.72
C GLY A 125 6.33 -13.63 10.09
N THR A 126 5.57 -13.00 9.20
CA THR A 126 4.21 -12.48 9.46
C THR A 126 3.20 -13.20 8.57
N THR A 127 2.08 -13.64 9.14
CA THR A 127 0.99 -14.27 8.37
C THR A 127 0.06 -13.23 7.77
N TYR A 128 -0.26 -13.44 6.49
CA TYR A 128 -1.16 -12.63 5.68
C TYR A 128 -2.22 -13.52 5.02
N ALA A 129 -3.32 -12.90 4.60
CA ALA A 129 -4.23 -13.48 3.62
C ALA A 129 -4.16 -12.70 2.31
N THR A 130 -4.28 -13.40 1.19
CA THR A 130 -4.22 -12.82 -0.15
C THR A 130 -5.14 -13.52 -1.14
N ASN A 131 -5.65 -12.75 -2.10
CA ASN A 131 -6.38 -13.27 -3.26
C ASN A 131 -5.45 -13.62 -4.45
N ALA A 132 -4.16 -13.30 -4.36
CA ALA A 132 -3.21 -13.42 -5.47
C ALA A 132 -2.37 -14.70 -5.37
N ALA A 133 -1.97 -15.22 -6.52
CA ALA A 133 -1.04 -16.35 -6.58
C ALA A 133 0.37 -15.89 -6.18
N ILE A 134 0.98 -16.60 -5.23
CA ILE A 134 2.35 -16.38 -4.80
C ILE A 134 3.27 -17.21 -5.68
N VAL A 135 4.18 -16.54 -6.37
CA VAL A 135 5.20 -17.16 -7.22
C VAL A 135 6.41 -17.57 -6.38
N ARG A 136 6.78 -16.74 -5.39
CA ARG A 136 7.96 -16.97 -4.53
C ARG A 136 7.78 -16.28 -3.18
N ASN A 137 8.21 -16.95 -2.11
CA ASN A 137 8.18 -16.47 -0.73
C ASN A 137 9.34 -17.07 0.09
N ASP A 138 10.53 -17.11 -0.50
CA ASP A 138 11.76 -17.58 0.15
C ASP A 138 12.62 -16.41 0.68
N GLY A 139 12.17 -15.17 0.49
CA GLY A 139 12.86 -13.96 0.95
C GLY A 139 13.86 -13.39 -0.04
N TYR A 140 14.00 -13.96 -1.23
CA TYR A 140 14.87 -13.44 -2.27
C TYR A 140 14.12 -13.29 -3.59
N PHE A 141 14.54 -12.34 -4.41
CA PHE A 141 14.08 -12.21 -5.78
C PHE A 141 15.27 -11.96 -6.69
N GLN A 142 15.29 -12.66 -7.82
CA GLN A 142 16.16 -12.39 -8.94
C GLN A 142 15.31 -12.56 -10.20
N ASP A 143 15.27 -11.53 -11.03
CA ASP A 143 14.57 -11.62 -12.31
C ASP A 143 15.34 -12.52 -13.29
N ILE A 144 14.65 -13.03 -14.30
CA ILE A 144 15.26 -13.97 -15.26
C ILE A 144 16.28 -13.27 -16.18
N ALA A 145 16.14 -11.96 -16.42
CA ALA A 145 17.14 -11.16 -17.13
C ALA A 145 18.32 -10.73 -16.24
N GLN A 146 18.31 -11.05 -14.95
CA GLN A 146 19.33 -10.69 -13.95
C GLN A 146 19.57 -9.18 -13.80
N MET A 147 18.59 -8.35 -14.16
CA MET A 147 18.62 -6.90 -14.04
C MET A 147 18.11 -6.40 -12.69
N GLN A 148 17.33 -7.21 -11.98
CA GLN A 148 16.77 -6.90 -10.67
C GLN A 148 17.07 -8.02 -9.68
N SER A 149 17.64 -7.65 -8.53
CA SER A 149 17.87 -8.56 -7.42
C SER A 149 17.50 -7.88 -6.11
N PHE A 150 16.73 -8.58 -5.28
CA PHE A 150 16.26 -8.10 -4.00
C PHE A 150 16.46 -9.14 -2.90
N SER A 151 16.88 -8.67 -1.74
CA SER A 151 17.10 -9.47 -0.52
C SER A 151 16.34 -8.85 0.65
N PRO A 152 16.24 -9.54 1.80
CA PRO A 152 15.69 -8.94 3.00
C PRO A 152 16.44 -7.67 3.39
N VAL A 153 15.69 -6.68 3.87
CA VAL A 153 16.22 -5.40 4.36
C VAL A 153 15.68 -5.11 5.75
N ALA A 154 16.37 -4.28 6.52
CA ALA A 154 15.91 -3.91 7.86
C ALA A 154 14.52 -3.25 7.80
N PHE A 155 13.65 -3.56 8.76
CA PHE A 155 12.33 -2.94 8.88
C PHE A 155 12.42 -1.43 9.12
N THR A 156 13.58 -0.92 9.52
CA THR A 156 13.87 0.50 9.75
C THR A 156 14.43 1.23 8.52
N ASP A 157 14.70 0.52 7.42
CA ASP A 157 15.30 1.13 6.22
C ASP A 157 14.36 2.23 5.66
N PRO A 158 14.82 3.48 5.46
CA PRO A 158 13.99 4.59 5.01
C PRO A 158 13.53 4.45 3.55
N ALA A 159 14.19 3.63 2.74
CA ALA A 159 13.73 3.28 1.39
C ALA A 159 12.59 2.24 1.42
N TYR A 160 12.19 1.77 2.61
CA TYR A 160 11.15 0.78 2.82
C TYR A 160 10.15 1.20 3.92
N GLY A 161 8.91 0.78 3.75
CA GLY A 161 7.78 1.09 4.63
C GLY A 161 6.93 2.21 4.04
N LEU A 162 6.12 1.87 3.05
CA LEU A 162 5.23 2.82 2.38
C LEU A 162 4.25 3.40 3.41
N PRO A 163 4.19 4.73 3.60
CA PRO A 163 3.24 5.34 4.52
C PRO A 163 1.79 5.16 4.05
N LYS A 164 0.88 5.24 5.01
CA LYS A 164 -0.56 5.29 4.74
C LYS A 164 -0.92 6.57 3.98
N GLY A 165 -1.93 6.50 3.12
CA GLY A 165 -2.50 7.68 2.45
C GLY A 165 -1.55 8.40 1.47
N THR A 166 -0.43 7.78 1.10
CA THR A 166 0.49 8.33 0.10
C THR A 166 0.19 7.74 -1.27
N PHE A 167 0.04 8.61 -2.26
CA PHE A 167 -0.18 8.21 -3.64
C PHE A 167 1.15 8.02 -4.35
N TYR A 168 1.25 6.84 -4.96
CA TYR A 168 2.41 6.38 -5.69
C TYR A 168 1.93 5.96 -7.09
N ALA A 169 2.60 6.45 -8.12
CA ALA A 169 2.28 6.16 -9.52
C ALA A 169 3.59 6.05 -10.31
N ASP A 170 4.27 4.93 -10.14
CA ASP A 170 5.55 4.60 -10.80
C ASP A 170 5.65 3.06 -10.92
N LEU A 171 6.67 2.55 -11.63
CA LEU A 171 7.01 1.12 -11.69
C LEU A 171 7.69 0.63 -10.40
N ASP A 172 8.29 1.55 -9.65
CA ASP A 172 9.02 1.32 -8.41
C ASP A 172 8.55 2.29 -7.30
N LEU A 173 7.70 1.77 -6.42
CA LEU A 173 7.11 2.54 -5.34
C LEU A 173 7.92 2.37 -4.06
N ASN A 174 8.55 3.45 -3.63
CA ASN A 174 9.30 3.51 -2.40
C ASN A 174 9.03 4.84 -1.65
N PRO A 175 9.26 4.93 -0.33
CA PRO A 175 8.98 6.13 0.44
C PRO A 175 9.79 7.36 0.02
N VAL A 176 10.89 7.19 -0.72
CA VAL A 176 11.73 8.28 -1.23
C VAL A 176 11.26 8.83 -2.59
N SER A 177 10.39 8.10 -3.31
CA SER A 177 9.80 8.49 -4.59
C SER A 177 8.38 9.04 -4.49
N ALA A 178 7.91 9.41 -3.29
CA ALA A 178 6.56 9.91 -3.09
C ALA A 178 6.28 11.17 -3.95
N VAL A 179 5.34 11.05 -4.90
CA VAL A 179 4.92 12.16 -5.77
C VAL A 179 3.94 13.06 -5.04
N PHE A 180 2.97 12.47 -4.34
CA PHE A 180 1.96 13.17 -3.57
C PHE A 180 1.64 12.37 -2.29
N SER A 181 1.66 13.03 -1.13
CA SER A 181 1.32 12.43 0.15
C SER A 181 0.19 13.20 0.83
N ALA A 182 -0.81 12.47 1.35
CA ALA A 182 -1.80 12.99 2.28
C ALA A 182 -1.68 12.18 3.58
N VAL A 183 -1.04 12.78 4.59
CA VAL A 183 -0.71 12.09 5.83
C VAL A 183 -1.81 12.26 6.88
N SER A 184 -1.88 11.32 7.84
CA SER A 184 -3.00 11.22 8.80
C SER A 184 -3.26 12.46 9.67
N ASN A 185 -2.30 13.37 9.82
CA ASN A 185 -2.47 14.65 10.52
C ASN A 185 -3.10 15.76 9.64
N GLY A 186 -3.53 15.41 8.42
CA GLY A 186 -4.14 16.32 7.46
C GLY A 186 -3.16 17.23 6.73
N ASN A 187 -1.86 16.92 6.76
CA ASN A 187 -0.85 17.62 5.96
C ASN A 187 -0.72 16.97 4.57
N VAL A 188 -0.36 17.79 3.58
CA VAL A 188 -0.14 17.37 2.20
C VAL A 188 1.30 17.65 1.78
N GLY A 189 1.96 16.68 1.17
CA GLY A 189 3.32 16.82 0.61
C GLY A 189 3.33 16.60 -0.90
N ILE A 190 4.01 17.45 -1.66
CA ILE A 190 4.30 17.25 -3.09
C ILE A 190 5.81 17.04 -3.25
N GLY A 191 6.22 15.86 -3.74
CA GLY A 191 7.63 15.44 -3.76
C GLY A 191 8.22 15.17 -2.37
N LEU A 192 7.37 15.06 -1.34
CA LEU A 192 7.72 14.83 0.07
C LEU A 192 6.74 13.84 0.70
N SER A 193 7.24 12.85 1.43
CA SER A 193 6.43 11.87 2.15
C SER A 193 6.15 12.25 3.62
N ASN A 194 6.85 13.24 4.17
CA ASN A 194 6.69 13.68 5.57
C ASN A 194 6.61 15.22 5.70
N PRO A 195 5.50 15.84 5.26
CA PRO A 195 5.30 17.30 5.35
C PRO A 195 5.18 17.78 6.82
N GLN A 196 5.94 18.81 7.17
CA GLN A 196 5.93 19.49 8.46
C GLN A 196 4.86 20.59 8.53
N ASN A 197 4.48 21.17 7.39
CA ASN A 197 3.39 22.16 7.28
C ASN A 197 2.13 21.54 6.66
N LYS A 198 1.00 22.26 6.70
CA LYS A 198 -0.26 21.82 6.07
C LYS A 198 -0.09 21.51 4.58
N LEU A 199 0.79 22.24 3.90
CA LEU A 199 1.25 21.95 2.56
C LEU A 199 2.77 22.17 2.50
N ASP A 200 3.54 21.15 2.17
CA ASP A 200 4.96 21.28 1.81
C ASP A 200 5.19 20.80 0.38
N VAL A 201 5.96 21.58 -0.39
CA VAL A 201 6.33 21.25 -1.77
C VAL A 201 7.86 21.23 -1.87
N LYS A 202 8.45 20.08 -2.18
CA LYS A 202 9.88 19.98 -2.51
C LYS A 202 10.08 20.23 -3.99
N GLY A 203 10.13 21.50 -4.35
CA GLY A 203 10.31 21.93 -5.73
C GLY A 203 9.90 23.36 -5.94
N LYS A 204 9.73 23.75 -7.21
CA LYS A 204 9.19 25.06 -7.58
C LYS A 204 7.67 24.96 -7.67
N MET A 205 6.98 25.96 -7.11
CA MET A 205 5.54 26.15 -7.29
C MET A 205 5.33 27.25 -8.33
N HIS A 206 4.44 27.01 -9.29
CA HIS A 206 3.95 28.04 -10.21
C HIS A 206 2.43 28.11 -10.07
N ALA A 207 1.90 29.29 -9.79
CA ALA A 207 0.49 29.52 -9.55
C ALA A 207 0.04 30.74 -10.35
N GLN A 208 -1.21 30.72 -10.83
CA GLN A 208 -1.82 31.87 -11.51
C GLN A 208 -2.10 33.00 -10.52
N GLU A 209 -2.64 32.66 -9.35
CA GLU A 209 -2.94 33.58 -8.26
C GLU A 209 -2.82 32.85 -6.92
N VAL A 210 -2.28 33.53 -5.90
CA VAL A 210 -2.25 33.05 -4.52
C VAL A 210 -2.90 34.10 -3.64
N LYS A 211 -4.09 33.81 -3.12
CA LYS A 211 -4.73 34.66 -2.12
C LYS A 211 -4.21 34.28 -0.73
N VAL A 212 -3.54 35.23 -0.07
CA VAL A 212 -3.17 35.13 1.34
C VAL A 212 -4.15 35.97 2.15
N ASP A 213 -4.85 35.33 3.07
CA ASP A 213 -5.82 36.00 3.95
C ASP A 213 -5.50 35.67 5.40
N MET A 214 -5.63 36.68 6.26
CA MET A 214 -5.45 36.56 7.71
C MET A 214 -6.78 36.60 8.46
N THR A 215 -7.91 36.68 7.75
CA THR A 215 -9.25 36.70 8.32
C THR A 215 -9.48 35.45 9.18
N GLY A 216 -9.59 35.66 10.51
CA GLY A 216 -9.70 34.58 11.50
C GLY A 216 -8.42 34.28 12.29
N TRP A 217 -7.27 34.89 11.94
CA TRP A 217 -6.04 34.87 12.73
C TRP A 217 -5.76 36.21 13.40
N SER A 218 -5.27 36.15 14.63
CA SER A 218 -4.98 37.33 15.47
C SER A 218 -3.69 38.02 15.02
N ASP A 219 -3.78 38.99 14.11
CA ASP A 219 -2.66 39.81 13.63
C ASP A 219 -2.64 41.21 14.25
N TYR A 220 -2.79 41.28 15.58
CA TYR A 220 -2.72 42.57 16.29
C TYR A 220 -1.28 42.95 16.63
N VAL A 221 -0.34 41.99 16.65
CA VAL A 221 1.05 42.18 17.11
C VAL A 221 1.89 43.03 16.16
N LEU A 222 1.49 43.09 14.88
CA LEU A 222 2.12 43.91 13.84
C LEU A 222 1.50 45.30 13.67
N LYS A 223 0.41 45.61 14.38
CA LYS A 223 -0.20 46.95 14.34
C LYS A 223 0.73 47.95 15.02
N LYS A 224 0.84 49.15 14.44
CA LYS A 224 1.65 50.26 14.97
C LYS A 224 1.33 50.57 16.44
N ASP A 225 0.09 50.37 16.84
CA ASP A 225 -0.43 50.71 18.18
C ASP A 225 -0.45 49.51 19.14
N TYR A 226 0.15 48.38 18.76
CA TYR A 226 0.23 47.20 19.61
C TYR A 226 1.17 47.47 20.78
N LYS A 227 0.59 47.54 21.99
CA LYS A 227 1.37 47.64 23.23
C LYS A 227 2.07 46.32 23.49
N ARG A 228 3.36 46.27 23.15
CA ARG A 228 4.23 45.14 23.50
C ARG A 228 4.34 45.06 25.03
N PRO A 229 4.17 43.88 25.64
CA PRO A 229 4.53 43.66 27.04
C PRO A 229 6.00 44.06 27.25
N SER A 230 6.32 44.71 28.38
CA SER A 230 7.71 44.88 28.79
C SER A 230 8.31 43.51 29.08
N LEU A 231 9.53 43.27 28.63
CA LEU A 231 10.28 42.07 29.00
C LEU A 231 10.59 42.17 30.51
N GLU A 232 9.89 41.38 31.32
CA GLU A 232 10.30 41.15 32.72
C GLU A 232 11.46 40.16 32.71
N ALA A 233 12.53 40.52 33.42
CA ALA A 233 13.75 39.73 33.58
C ALA A 233 13.66 38.81 34.80
#